data_AF-A0A5Q3L7Q6-F1
#
_entry.id   AF-A0A5Q3L7Q6-F1
#
_cell.length_a   1.000
_cell.length_b   1.000
_cell.length_c   1.000
_cell.angle_alpha   90.00
_cell.angle_beta   90.00
_cell.angle_gamma   90.00
#
_symmetry.space_group_name_H-M   'P 1'
#
loop_
_entity.id
_entity.type
_entity.pdbx_description
1 polymer ?
#
loop_
_entity_poly.entity_id
_entity_poly.type
_entity_poly.pdbx_seq_one_letter_code
_entity_poly.pdbx_strand_id
1 'polypeptide(L)'
;MPKDYLSSWKNAKKKFTSVTNIQKKPKEHSGFRSKFEKSGLVPAIKEVMKKEIPENQNITEDDLAPWKAAIKGFTKQSDKYFQVLDREIKSNKAIENGDKKIYYRGLKILITELNAIKAEMQNAHSEGVIRIQSVLQEHQVVLRRVKKVVASLKRARAVVSKIKGDPTMDTFKELIPEIVAQVRIQIIDVNDYLKSHPDAADAQFIRTTSTLVNSWDPWRKQRVRDVGMDSEVPPAIKEFSTLIKQTEQWTKLIDM
;
A
#
# COMPACT_ATOMS: atom_id res chain seq x y z
N MET A 1 15.04 -3.31 -11.09
CA MET A 1 14.54 -4.27 -12.10
C MET A 1 14.10 -5.53 -11.39
N PRO A 2 12.93 -6.10 -11.70
CA PRO A 2 12.54 -7.40 -11.17
C PRO A 2 13.62 -8.43 -11.55
N LYS A 3 14.18 -9.15 -10.58
CA LYS A 3 15.08 -10.28 -10.88
C LYS A 3 14.33 -11.27 -11.76
N ASP A 4 14.96 -11.73 -12.84
CA ASP A 4 14.41 -12.80 -13.67
C ASP A 4 14.56 -14.15 -12.95
N TYR A 5 13.66 -14.40 -12.00
CA TYR A 5 13.62 -15.63 -11.22
C TYR A 5 13.46 -16.88 -12.10
N LEU A 6 12.83 -16.74 -13.26
CA LEU A 6 12.69 -17.83 -14.22
C LEU A 6 14.03 -18.18 -14.86
N SER A 7 14.86 -17.19 -15.18
CA SER A 7 16.23 -17.42 -15.66
C SER A 7 17.12 -18.00 -14.57
N SER A 8 17.06 -17.49 -13.34
CA SER A 8 17.79 -18.09 -12.19
C SER A 8 17.42 -19.55 -11.98
N TRP A 9 16.12 -19.87 -12.05
CA TRP A 9 15.61 -21.24 -11.97
C TRP A 9 16.16 -22.14 -13.08
N LYS A 10 16.12 -21.66 -14.33
CA LYS A 10 16.66 -22.39 -15.48
C LYS A 10 18.17 -22.59 -15.38
N ASN A 11 18.90 -21.60 -14.87
CA ASN A 11 20.36 -21.63 -14.73
C ASN A 11 20.80 -22.62 -13.65
N ALA A 12 20.15 -22.65 -12.49
CA ALA A 12 20.40 -23.67 -11.47
C ALA A 12 20.23 -25.09 -12.02
N LYS A 13 19.18 -25.31 -12.82
CA LYS A 13 18.97 -26.59 -13.51
C LYS A 13 20.00 -26.89 -14.60
N LYS A 14 20.49 -25.89 -15.33
CA LYS A 14 21.57 -26.08 -16.32
C LYS A 14 22.87 -26.46 -15.64
N LYS A 15 23.21 -25.78 -14.54
CA LYS A 15 24.38 -26.06 -13.71
C LYS A 15 24.34 -27.47 -13.12
N PHE A 16 23.16 -27.93 -12.67
CA PHE A 16 22.99 -29.33 -12.27
C PHE A 16 23.33 -30.31 -13.41
N THR A 17 22.82 -30.08 -14.62
CA THR A 17 23.10 -30.95 -15.77
C THR A 17 24.57 -30.91 -16.19
N SER A 18 25.23 -29.74 -16.15
CA SER A 18 26.66 -29.64 -16.48
C SER A 18 27.57 -30.31 -15.45
N VAL A 19 27.19 -30.27 -14.16
CA VAL A 19 27.96 -30.91 -13.08
C VAL A 19 27.78 -32.42 -13.08
N THR A 20 26.58 -32.91 -13.42
CA THR A 20 26.26 -34.34 -13.29
C THR A 20 26.36 -35.14 -14.58
N ASN A 21 26.50 -34.49 -15.74
CA ASN A 21 26.34 -35.08 -17.07
C ASN A 21 24.99 -35.82 -17.28
N ILE A 22 24.02 -35.65 -16.38
CA ILE A 22 22.71 -36.29 -16.44
C ILE A 22 21.69 -35.32 -17.01
N GLN A 23 21.19 -35.62 -18.21
CA GLN A 23 20.18 -34.81 -18.89
C GLN A 23 18.77 -34.96 -18.28
N LYS A 24 18.44 -36.12 -17.72
CA LYS A 24 17.13 -36.40 -17.12
C LYS A 24 17.08 -35.93 -15.67
N LYS A 25 16.56 -34.72 -15.48
CA LYS A 25 16.31 -34.09 -14.17
C LYS A 25 15.23 -34.87 -13.39
N PRO A 26 15.25 -34.87 -12.04
CA PRO A 26 14.13 -35.36 -11.25
C PRO A 26 12.86 -34.63 -11.71
N LYS A 27 11.85 -35.40 -12.10
CA LYS A 27 10.58 -34.84 -12.58
C LYS A 27 10.00 -33.97 -11.47
N GLU A 28 9.50 -32.79 -11.80
CA GLU A 28 8.86 -31.89 -10.83
C GLU A 28 7.56 -32.47 -10.22
N HIS A 29 7.17 -33.69 -10.62
CA HIS A 29 5.93 -34.34 -10.26
C HIS A 29 6.23 -35.83 -9.98
N SER A 30 5.79 -36.34 -8.83
CA SER A 30 5.90 -37.78 -8.53
C SER A 30 4.74 -38.54 -9.18
N GLY A 31 4.98 -39.16 -10.34
CA GLY A 31 4.13 -40.22 -10.90
C GLY A 31 2.74 -39.82 -11.44
N PHE A 32 2.37 -40.44 -12.58
CA PHE A 32 1.01 -40.58 -13.13
C PHE A 32 0.02 -39.42 -12.95
N ARG A 33 0.15 -38.36 -13.76
CA ARG A 33 -0.96 -37.61 -14.41
C ARG A 33 -0.41 -36.42 -15.19
N SER A 34 -0.09 -36.65 -16.46
CA SER A 34 0.28 -35.64 -17.46
C SER A 34 -0.92 -34.84 -17.99
N LYS A 35 -2.03 -34.70 -17.24
CA LYS A 35 -3.19 -33.88 -17.64
C LYS A 35 -3.25 -32.51 -16.96
N PHE A 36 -2.27 -32.15 -16.14
CA PHE A 36 -2.15 -30.81 -15.54
C PHE A 36 -0.75 -30.23 -15.78
N GLU A 37 -0.38 -30.01 -17.05
CA GLU A 37 0.75 -29.11 -17.39
C GLU A 37 0.55 -27.68 -16.87
N LYS A 38 -0.66 -27.35 -16.39
CA LYS A 38 -1.01 -26.10 -15.69
C LYS A 38 -0.49 -26.01 -14.24
N SER A 39 0.02 -27.09 -13.63
CA SER A 39 0.53 -27.09 -12.25
C SER A 39 1.99 -27.56 -12.18
N GLY A 40 2.92 -26.61 -12.28
CA GLY A 40 4.36 -26.85 -12.15
C GLY A 40 5.07 -25.62 -11.60
N LEU A 41 6.35 -25.74 -11.29
CA LEU A 41 7.04 -24.61 -10.66
C LEU A 41 7.25 -23.43 -11.62
N VAL A 42 7.52 -23.73 -12.89
CA VAL A 42 7.68 -22.70 -13.93
C VAL A 42 6.41 -21.86 -14.11
N PRO A 43 5.20 -22.44 -14.28
CA PRO A 43 3.96 -21.67 -14.22
C PRO A 43 3.82 -20.84 -12.94
N ALA A 44 4.15 -21.38 -11.77
CA ALA A 44 4.03 -20.64 -10.51
C ALA A 44 5.00 -19.46 -10.41
N ILE A 45 6.24 -19.61 -10.87
CA ILE A 45 7.23 -18.51 -10.97
C ILE A 45 6.71 -17.43 -11.92
N LYS A 46 6.19 -17.82 -13.10
CA LYS A 46 5.60 -16.86 -14.06
C LYS A 46 4.41 -16.12 -13.46
N GLU A 47 3.54 -16.81 -12.72
CA GLU A 47 2.40 -16.14 -12.05
C GLU A 47 2.86 -15.12 -11.02
N VAL A 48 3.90 -15.41 -10.23
CA VAL A 48 4.50 -14.41 -9.32
C VAL A 48 5.07 -13.22 -10.10
N MET A 49 5.81 -13.47 -11.19
CA MET A 49 6.43 -12.41 -12.00
C MET A 49 5.41 -11.55 -12.77
N LYS A 50 4.22 -12.08 -13.08
CA LYS A 50 3.13 -11.33 -13.74
C LYS A 50 2.42 -10.38 -12.79
N LYS A 51 2.46 -10.64 -11.49
CA LYS A 51 1.94 -9.71 -10.52
C LYS A 51 3.03 -8.65 -10.37
N GLU A 52 2.69 -7.39 -10.61
CA GLU A 52 3.53 -6.21 -10.33
C GLU A 52 3.04 -5.53 -9.05
N ILE A 53 3.97 -5.13 -8.18
CA ILE A 53 3.63 -4.51 -6.91
C ILE A 53 3.01 -3.20 -7.33
N PRO A 54 1.73 -2.95 -7.02
CA PRO A 54 1.15 -1.67 -7.39
C PRO A 54 2.01 -0.57 -6.77
N GLU A 55 2.49 0.35 -7.60
CA GLU A 55 3.33 1.48 -7.19
C GLU A 55 2.51 2.75 -6.95
N ASN A 56 1.18 2.67 -7.14
CA ASN A 56 0.28 3.80 -6.95
C ASN A 56 0.01 4.06 -5.46
N GLN A 57 -0.43 5.28 -5.13
CA GLN A 57 -0.74 5.66 -3.75
C GLN A 57 -2.15 5.23 -3.31
N ASN A 58 -2.99 4.78 -4.25
CA ASN A 58 -4.39 4.37 -4.02
C ASN A 58 -4.52 2.85 -3.93
N ILE A 59 -3.63 2.21 -3.18
CA ILE A 59 -3.65 0.76 -2.96
C ILE A 59 -4.61 0.43 -1.83
N THR A 60 -5.39 -0.63 -2.00
CA THR A 60 -6.27 -1.21 -0.99
C THR A 60 -5.72 -2.55 -0.47
N GLU A 61 -6.29 -3.08 0.62
CA GLU A 61 -5.93 -4.43 1.07
C GLU A 61 -6.28 -5.51 0.02
N ASP A 62 -7.31 -5.29 -0.79
CA ASP A 62 -7.75 -6.23 -1.83
C ASP A 62 -6.73 -6.33 -2.97
N ASP A 63 -6.01 -5.25 -3.27
CA ASP A 63 -4.94 -5.23 -4.27
C ASP A 63 -3.75 -6.12 -3.86
N LEU A 64 -3.59 -6.39 -2.56
CA LEU A 64 -2.57 -7.31 -2.04
C LEU A 64 -2.98 -8.80 -2.13
N ALA A 65 -4.27 -9.11 -2.30
CA ALA A 65 -4.76 -10.49 -2.25
C ALA A 65 -4.23 -11.36 -3.42
N PRO A 66 -4.24 -10.91 -4.69
CA PRO A 66 -3.69 -11.67 -5.82
C PRO A 66 -2.19 -11.96 -5.64
N TRP A 67 -1.47 -11.02 -5.04
CA TRP A 67 -0.06 -11.08 -4.71
C TRP A 67 0.24 -12.19 -3.69
N LYS A 68 -0.42 -12.12 -2.53
CA LYS A 68 -0.32 -13.13 -1.46
C LYS A 68 -0.68 -14.53 -1.99
N ALA A 69 -1.70 -14.63 -2.86
CA ALA A 69 -2.11 -15.90 -3.46
C ALA A 69 -1.03 -16.49 -4.40
N ALA A 70 -0.39 -15.66 -5.23
CA ALA A 70 0.66 -16.10 -6.16
C ALA A 70 1.87 -16.66 -5.42
N ILE A 71 2.38 -15.97 -4.39
CA ILE A 71 3.51 -16.47 -3.57
C ILE A 71 3.15 -17.73 -2.78
N LYS A 72 1.93 -17.81 -2.23
CA LYS A 72 1.46 -19.04 -1.57
C LYS A 72 1.43 -20.22 -2.54
N GLY A 73 0.95 -19.98 -3.77
CA GLY A 73 0.97 -20.95 -4.86
C GLY A 73 2.38 -21.42 -5.20
N PHE A 74 3.32 -20.49 -5.39
CA PHE A 74 4.73 -20.78 -5.64
C PHE A 74 5.39 -21.56 -4.50
N THR A 75 5.17 -21.14 -3.26
CA THR A 75 5.72 -21.81 -2.06
C THR A 75 5.29 -23.27 -2.02
N LYS A 76 3.98 -23.53 -2.18
CA LYS A 76 3.41 -24.88 -2.20
C LYS A 76 4.00 -25.76 -3.30
N GLN A 77 4.20 -25.22 -4.49
CA GLN A 77 4.80 -25.99 -5.59
C GLN A 77 6.30 -26.22 -5.37
N SER A 78 7.01 -25.26 -4.77
CA SER A 78 8.43 -25.39 -4.40
C SER A 78 8.62 -26.51 -3.41
N ASP A 79 7.81 -26.54 -2.35
CA ASP A 79 7.88 -27.55 -1.29
C ASP A 79 7.63 -28.96 -1.82
N LYS A 80 6.66 -29.12 -2.73
CA LYS A 80 6.42 -30.39 -3.41
C LYS A 80 7.64 -30.85 -4.20
N TYR A 81 8.31 -29.94 -4.91
CA TYR A 81 9.49 -30.31 -5.68
C TYR A 81 10.69 -30.62 -4.77
N PHE A 82 10.88 -29.87 -3.69
CA PHE A 82 11.92 -30.17 -2.70
C PHE A 82 11.72 -31.53 -2.05
N GLN A 83 10.49 -31.94 -1.77
CA GLN A 83 10.20 -33.30 -1.32
C GLN A 83 10.60 -34.38 -2.34
N VAL A 84 10.48 -34.11 -3.64
CA VAL A 84 10.96 -35.03 -4.68
C VAL A 84 12.48 -35.09 -4.67
N LEU A 85 13.17 -33.94 -4.60
CA LEU A 85 14.62 -33.87 -4.52
C LEU A 85 15.16 -34.56 -3.27
N ASP A 86 14.53 -34.35 -2.11
CA ASP A 86 14.91 -34.99 -0.85
C ASP A 86 14.73 -36.51 -0.89
N ARG A 87 13.63 -37.00 -1.49
CA ARG A 87 13.45 -38.44 -1.72
C ARG A 87 14.57 -38.99 -2.60
N GLU A 88 14.90 -38.29 -3.68
CA GLU A 88 15.98 -38.70 -4.58
C GLU A 88 17.35 -38.71 -3.87
N ILE A 89 17.64 -37.69 -3.06
CA ILE A 89 18.84 -37.61 -2.23
C ILE A 89 18.91 -38.78 -1.25
N LYS A 90 17.80 -39.12 -0.57
CA LYS A 90 17.72 -40.24 0.39
C LYS A 90 17.97 -41.58 -0.30
N SER A 91 17.34 -41.81 -1.46
CA SER A 91 17.52 -43.03 -2.26
C SER A 91 18.96 -43.21 -2.76
N ASN A 92 19.73 -42.12 -2.88
CA ASN A 92 21.11 -42.14 -3.36
C ASN A 92 22.17 -41.93 -2.24
N LYS A 93 21.77 -41.94 -0.96
CA LYS A 93 22.64 -41.60 0.20
C LYS A 93 23.75 -42.64 0.47
N ALA A 94 23.57 -43.89 0.07
CA ALA A 94 24.45 -45.02 0.43
C ALA A 94 25.53 -45.35 -0.64
N ILE A 95 25.85 -44.43 -1.55
CA ILE A 95 26.59 -44.77 -2.77
C ILE A 95 27.95 -44.06 -2.80
N GLU A 96 29.03 -44.82 -2.63
CA GLU A 96 30.40 -44.30 -2.51
C GLU A 96 31.22 -44.27 -3.82
N ASN A 97 30.72 -44.77 -4.96
CA ASN A 97 31.52 -44.87 -6.19
C ASN A 97 31.00 -44.04 -7.38
N GLY A 98 31.93 -43.37 -8.08
CA GLY A 98 31.79 -42.80 -9.44
C GLY A 98 30.72 -41.73 -9.63
N ASP A 99 30.04 -41.78 -10.79
CA ASP A 99 29.03 -40.80 -11.25
C ASP A 99 27.85 -40.61 -10.29
N LYS A 100 27.53 -41.63 -9.48
CA LYS A 100 26.44 -41.56 -8.49
C LYS A 100 26.75 -40.61 -7.33
N LYS A 101 28.03 -40.46 -6.95
CA LYS A 101 28.49 -39.46 -5.96
C LYS A 101 28.37 -38.04 -6.50
N ILE A 102 28.66 -37.86 -7.79
CA ILE A 102 28.51 -36.56 -8.49
C ILE A 102 27.02 -36.20 -8.57
N TYR A 103 26.16 -37.15 -8.93
CA TYR A 103 24.70 -36.96 -8.95
C TYR A 103 24.15 -36.54 -7.58
N TYR A 104 24.51 -37.27 -6.52
CA TYR A 104 24.11 -36.95 -5.14
C TYR A 104 24.54 -35.54 -4.72
N ARG A 105 25.80 -35.16 -4.98
CA ARG A 105 26.30 -33.80 -4.72
C ARG A 105 25.56 -32.76 -5.56
N GLY A 106 25.30 -33.06 -6.83
CA GLY A 106 24.51 -32.22 -7.73
C GLY A 106 23.12 -31.96 -7.17
N LEU A 107 22.43 -32.97 -6.64
CA LEU A 107 21.10 -32.80 -6.05
C LEU A 107 21.13 -31.88 -4.81
N LYS A 108 22.16 -32.00 -3.97
CA LYS A 108 22.36 -31.09 -2.82
C LYS A 108 22.65 -29.65 -3.24
N ILE A 109 23.44 -29.45 -4.29
CA ILE A 109 23.70 -28.11 -4.83
C ILE A 109 22.40 -27.54 -5.41
N LEU A 110 21.68 -28.34 -6.21
CA LEU A 110 20.41 -27.94 -6.80
C LEU A 110 19.40 -27.54 -5.73
N ILE A 111 19.15 -28.37 -4.72
CA ILE A 111 18.17 -28.01 -3.66
C ILE A 111 18.59 -26.74 -2.92
N THR A 112 19.89 -26.50 -2.74
CA THR A 112 20.42 -25.27 -2.11
C THR A 112 20.14 -24.04 -2.98
N GLU A 113 20.47 -24.10 -4.28
CA GLU A 113 20.23 -22.99 -5.21
C GLU A 113 18.73 -22.67 -5.36
N LEU A 114 17.89 -23.69 -5.42
CA LEU A 114 16.46 -23.50 -5.54
C LEU A 114 15.82 -22.98 -4.24
N ASN A 115 16.33 -23.40 -3.07
CA ASN A 115 15.93 -22.81 -1.79
C ASN A 115 16.32 -21.33 -1.70
N ALA A 116 17.51 -20.95 -2.20
CA ALA A 116 17.92 -19.56 -2.25
C ALA A 116 16.97 -18.73 -3.15
N ILE A 117 16.62 -19.22 -4.33
CA ILE A 117 15.64 -18.54 -5.21
C ILE A 117 14.28 -18.40 -4.51
N LYS A 118 13.81 -19.46 -3.84
CA LYS A 118 12.56 -19.42 -3.08
C LYS A 118 12.60 -18.35 -1.99
N ALA A 119 13.67 -18.32 -1.20
CA ALA A 119 13.85 -17.35 -0.13
C ALA A 119 13.92 -15.91 -0.67
N GLU A 120 14.66 -15.67 -1.75
CA GLU A 120 14.73 -14.36 -2.41
C GLU A 120 13.35 -13.88 -2.88
N MET A 121 12.57 -14.76 -3.54
CA MET A 121 11.21 -14.43 -4.00
C MET A 121 10.27 -14.12 -2.83
N GLN A 122 10.36 -14.89 -1.73
CA GLN A 122 9.56 -14.67 -0.53
C GLN A 122 9.94 -13.37 0.19
N ASN A 123 11.23 -13.05 0.27
CA ASN A 123 11.73 -11.83 0.90
C ASN A 123 11.33 -10.58 0.11
N ALA A 124 11.60 -10.56 -1.19
CA ALA A 124 11.21 -9.43 -2.06
C ALA A 124 9.70 -9.17 -2.01
N HIS A 125 8.89 -10.23 -1.93
CA HIS A 125 7.46 -10.09 -1.75
C HIS A 125 7.08 -9.59 -0.35
N SER A 126 7.70 -10.11 0.70
CA SER A 126 7.41 -9.68 2.08
C SER A 126 7.75 -8.21 2.28
N GLU A 127 8.88 -7.75 1.75
CA GLU A 127 9.27 -6.33 1.71
C GLU A 127 8.23 -5.48 0.97
N GLY A 128 7.77 -5.94 -0.19
CA GLY A 128 6.70 -5.29 -0.95
C GLY A 128 5.39 -5.15 -0.17
N VAL A 129 4.95 -6.23 0.49
CA VAL A 129 3.76 -6.23 1.34
C VAL A 129 3.92 -5.29 2.52
N ILE A 130 5.07 -5.33 3.22
CA ILE A 130 5.35 -4.45 4.36
C ILE A 130 5.30 -2.98 3.92
N ARG A 131 5.91 -2.65 2.78
CA ARG A 131 5.88 -1.29 2.22
C ARG A 131 4.45 -0.83 1.95
N ILE A 132 3.64 -1.63 1.26
CA ILE A 132 2.24 -1.26 0.98
C ILE A 132 1.43 -1.14 2.27
N GLN A 133 1.61 -2.05 3.23
CA GLN A 133 0.93 -1.97 4.52
C GLN A 133 1.29 -0.70 5.29
N SER A 134 2.55 -0.26 5.21
CA SER A 134 2.97 1.03 5.76
C SER A 134 2.20 2.18 5.11
N VAL A 135 2.13 2.23 3.77
CA VAL A 135 1.39 3.29 3.05
C VAL A 135 -0.11 3.28 3.41
N LEU A 136 -0.71 2.09 3.49
CA LEU A 136 -2.11 1.93 3.92
C LEU A 136 -2.36 2.48 5.33
N GLN A 137 -1.44 2.22 6.27
CA GLN A 137 -1.54 2.73 7.64
C GLN A 137 -1.45 4.25 7.66
N GLU A 138 -0.51 4.83 6.92
CA GLU A 138 -0.35 6.28 6.75
C GLU A 138 -1.63 6.93 6.19
N HIS A 139 -2.17 6.35 5.12
CA HIS A 139 -3.41 6.82 4.51
C HIS A 139 -4.60 6.74 5.49
N GLN A 140 -4.72 5.65 6.27
CA GLN A 140 -5.74 5.53 7.32
C GLN A 140 -5.59 6.58 8.44
N VAL A 141 -4.36 6.99 8.76
CA VAL A 141 -4.13 8.10 9.70
C VAL A 141 -4.68 9.40 9.11
N VAL A 142 -4.39 9.70 7.83
CA VAL A 142 -4.92 10.89 7.14
C VAL A 142 -6.45 10.86 7.14
N LEU A 143 -7.08 9.75 6.76
CA LEU A 143 -8.54 9.61 6.78
C LEU A 143 -9.15 9.90 8.16
N ARG A 144 -8.53 9.40 9.24
CA ARG A 144 -8.99 9.69 10.62
C ARG A 144 -8.88 11.18 10.96
N ARG A 145 -7.82 11.86 10.52
CA ARG A 145 -7.65 13.30 10.73
C ARG A 145 -8.68 14.10 9.91
N VAL A 146 -8.89 13.73 8.64
CA VAL A 146 -9.92 14.36 7.77
C VAL A 146 -11.32 14.21 8.36
N LYS A 147 -11.66 13.05 8.96
CA LYS A 147 -12.94 12.87 9.67
C LYS A 147 -13.15 13.89 10.80
N LYS A 148 -12.09 14.31 11.49
CA LYS A 148 -12.18 15.38 12.50
C LYS A 148 -12.47 16.73 11.86
N VAL A 149 -11.88 17.03 10.70
CA VAL A 149 -12.21 18.23 9.91
C VAL A 149 -13.69 18.21 9.54
N VAL A 150 -14.19 17.09 8.99
CA VAL A 150 -15.61 16.93 8.63
C VAL A 150 -16.54 17.17 9.84
N ALA A 151 -16.19 16.65 11.01
CA ALA A 151 -16.96 16.87 12.24
C ALA A 151 -16.98 18.36 12.63
N SER A 152 -15.85 19.06 12.55
CA SER A 152 -15.79 20.50 12.81
C SER A 152 -16.55 21.33 11.76
N LEU A 153 -16.56 20.91 10.49
CA LEU A 153 -17.35 21.57 9.44
C LEU A 153 -18.86 21.42 9.68
N LYS A 154 -19.33 20.27 10.18
CA LYS A 154 -20.73 20.10 10.60
C LYS A 154 -21.11 21.10 11.70
N ARG A 155 -20.24 21.30 12.70
CA ARG A 155 -20.43 22.33 13.74
C ARG A 155 -20.43 23.75 13.15
N ALA A 156 -19.53 24.03 12.20
CA ALA A 156 -19.49 25.32 11.49
C ALA A 156 -20.79 25.63 10.75
N ARG A 157 -21.40 24.64 10.09
CA ARG A 157 -22.73 24.79 9.49
C ARG A 157 -23.81 25.10 10.50
N ALA A 158 -23.79 24.45 11.67
CA ALA A 158 -24.76 24.71 12.73
C ALA A 158 -24.64 26.15 13.26
N VAL A 159 -23.41 26.63 13.47
CA VAL A 159 -23.13 28.03 13.85
C VAL A 159 -23.65 29.00 12.79
N VAL A 160 -23.36 28.75 11.50
CA VAL A 160 -23.89 29.55 10.39
C VAL A 160 -25.42 29.59 10.41
N SER A 161 -26.08 28.46 10.68
CA SER A 161 -27.54 28.41 10.77
C SER A 161 -28.08 29.24 11.93
N LYS A 162 -27.41 29.19 13.09
CA LYS A 162 -27.78 29.98 14.27
C LYS A 162 -27.68 31.48 13.98
N ILE A 163 -26.55 31.94 13.42
CA ILE A 163 -26.36 33.35 13.07
C ILE A 163 -27.33 33.80 11.98
N LYS A 164 -27.71 32.94 11.02
CA LYS A 164 -28.75 33.30 10.05
C LYS A 164 -30.14 33.49 10.67
N GLY A 165 -30.43 32.81 11.77
CA GLY A 165 -31.67 32.98 12.52
C GLY A 165 -31.70 34.27 13.35
N ASP A 166 -30.53 34.73 13.77
CA ASP A 166 -30.33 35.97 14.53
C ASP A 166 -29.04 36.68 14.07
N PRO A 167 -29.09 37.46 12.97
CA PRO A 167 -27.91 37.99 12.28
C PRO A 167 -27.38 39.27 12.94
N THR A 168 -27.14 39.21 14.25
CA THR A 168 -26.57 40.31 15.02
C THR A 168 -25.05 40.21 15.09
N MET A 169 -24.39 41.35 15.24
CA MET A 169 -22.94 41.46 15.37
C MET A 169 -22.45 40.73 16.63
N ASP A 170 -23.20 40.80 17.73
CA ASP A 170 -22.85 40.13 18.98
C ASP A 170 -22.84 38.61 18.81
N THR A 171 -23.94 38.04 18.28
CA THR A 171 -24.04 36.60 17.98
C THR A 171 -22.94 36.16 16.99
N PHE A 172 -22.60 37.00 16.01
CA PHE A 172 -21.50 36.72 15.07
C PHE A 172 -20.13 36.71 15.75
N LYS A 173 -19.79 37.75 16.54
CA LYS A 173 -18.50 37.91 17.21
C LYS A 173 -18.29 36.90 18.33
N GLU A 174 -19.36 36.43 18.96
CA GLU A 174 -19.31 35.36 19.95
C GLU A 174 -18.98 34.01 19.30
N LEU A 175 -19.72 33.63 18.25
CA LEU A 175 -19.72 32.24 17.77
C LEU A 175 -18.67 31.95 16.68
N ILE A 176 -18.32 32.91 15.84
CA ILE A 176 -17.40 32.67 14.71
C ILE A 176 -15.95 32.38 15.15
N PRO A 177 -15.35 33.12 16.11
CA PRO A 177 -13.96 32.88 16.50
C PRO A 177 -13.68 31.45 16.95
N GLU A 178 -14.57 30.90 17.79
CA GLU A 178 -14.41 29.56 18.32
C GLU A 178 -14.44 28.52 17.18
N ILE A 179 -15.44 28.60 16.31
CA ILE A 179 -15.61 27.59 15.27
C ILE A 179 -14.54 27.69 14.17
N VAL A 180 -14.06 28.90 13.88
CA VAL A 180 -12.90 29.13 13.01
C VAL A 180 -11.65 28.49 13.61
N ALA A 181 -11.40 28.68 14.91
CA ALA A 181 -10.26 28.06 15.59
C ALA A 181 -10.34 26.54 15.55
N GLN A 182 -11.52 25.97 15.87
CA GLN A 182 -11.74 24.53 15.84
C GLN A 182 -11.48 23.91 14.48
N VAL A 183 -12.04 24.46 13.39
CA VAL A 183 -11.84 23.93 12.04
C VAL A 183 -10.37 24.08 11.62
N ARG A 184 -9.79 25.27 11.82
CA ARG A 184 -8.41 25.56 11.42
C ARG A 184 -7.40 24.65 12.09
N ILE A 185 -7.54 24.37 13.39
CA ILE A 185 -6.65 23.45 14.11
C ILE A 185 -6.67 22.06 13.46
N GLN A 186 -7.84 21.55 13.05
CA GLN A 186 -7.92 20.24 12.40
C GLN A 186 -7.27 20.25 11.00
N ILE A 187 -7.43 21.33 10.23
CA ILE A 187 -6.78 21.45 8.90
C ILE A 187 -5.26 21.53 9.05
N ILE A 188 -4.76 22.26 10.05
CA ILE A 188 -3.32 22.34 10.35
C ILE A 188 -2.77 20.99 10.77
N ASP A 189 -3.48 20.27 11.62
CA ASP A 189 -3.10 18.92 12.05
C ASP A 189 -2.96 17.96 10.85
N VAL A 190 -3.85 18.06 9.85
CA VAL A 190 -3.70 17.32 8.59
C VAL A 190 -2.47 17.82 7.81
N ASN A 191 -2.30 19.13 7.66
CA ASN A 191 -1.20 19.72 6.90
C ASN A 191 0.19 19.36 7.47
N ASP A 192 0.35 19.45 8.79
CA ASP A 192 1.61 19.16 9.46
C ASP A 192 1.95 17.66 9.41
N TYR A 193 0.92 16.81 9.46
CA TYR A 193 1.09 15.38 9.21
C TYR A 193 1.57 15.11 7.78
N LEU A 194 0.94 15.71 6.78
CA LEU A 194 1.30 15.51 5.37
C LEU A 194 2.70 16.05 5.03
N LYS A 195 3.17 17.11 5.70
CA LYS A 195 4.54 17.59 5.56
C LYS A 195 5.58 16.61 6.09
N SER A 196 5.24 15.87 7.14
CA SER A 196 6.10 14.83 7.72
C SER A 196 5.95 13.47 7.03
N HIS A 197 4.84 13.25 6.32
CA HIS A 197 4.49 11.99 5.66
C HIS A 197 3.97 12.28 4.22
N PRO A 198 4.84 12.71 3.29
CA PRO A 198 4.45 13.13 1.95
C PRO A 198 3.87 12.00 1.09
N ASP A 199 4.13 10.74 1.45
CA ASP A 199 3.61 9.57 0.75
C ASP A 199 2.21 9.14 1.25
N ALA A 200 1.67 9.80 2.28
CA ALA A 200 0.39 9.43 2.90
C ALA A 200 -0.85 9.86 2.09
N ALA A 201 -0.68 10.74 1.11
CA ALA A 201 -1.73 11.23 0.22
C ALA A 201 -1.13 11.73 -1.10
N ASP A 202 -1.98 11.94 -2.10
CA ASP A 202 -1.55 12.46 -3.39
C ASP A 202 -1.11 13.94 -3.31
N ALA A 203 -0.28 14.33 -4.27
CA ALA A 203 0.29 15.68 -4.29
C ALA A 203 -0.76 16.79 -4.44
N GLN A 204 -1.90 16.52 -5.09
CA GLN A 204 -2.99 17.48 -5.21
C GLN A 204 -3.69 17.68 -3.87
N PHE A 205 -3.95 16.60 -3.12
CA PHE A 205 -4.49 16.69 -1.77
C PHE A 205 -3.57 17.49 -0.84
N ILE A 206 -2.27 17.23 -0.88
CA ILE A 206 -1.26 17.94 -0.08
C ILE A 206 -1.24 19.44 -0.40
N ARG A 207 -1.13 19.80 -1.69
CA ARG A 207 -1.13 21.20 -2.13
C ARG A 207 -2.41 21.92 -1.69
N THR A 208 -3.57 21.30 -1.91
CA THR A 208 -4.87 21.88 -1.55
C THR A 208 -5.00 22.09 -0.05
N THR A 209 -4.45 21.20 0.78
CA THR A 209 -4.45 21.34 2.25
C THR A 209 -3.74 22.62 2.69
N SER A 210 -2.56 22.90 2.13
CA SER A 210 -1.82 24.14 2.41
C SER A 210 -2.59 25.40 1.98
N THR A 211 -3.26 25.36 0.82
CA THR A 211 -4.13 26.45 0.36
C THR A 211 -5.30 26.69 1.32
N LEU A 212 -5.88 25.63 1.89
CA LEU A 212 -6.97 25.77 2.86
C LEU A 212 -6.51 26.42 4.15
N VAL A 213 -5.35 26.03 4.70
CA VAL A 213 -4.79 26.70 5.89
C VAL A 213 -4.73 28.22 5.68
N ASN A 214 -4.23 28.65 4.52
CA ASN A 214 -4.15 30.06 4.16
C ASN A 214 -5.53 30.72 3.96
N SER A 215 -6.53 29.98 3.48
CA SER A 215 -7.89 30.50 3.26
C SER A 215 -8.67 30.70 4.57
N TRP A 216 -8.35 29.92 5.61
CA TRP A 216 -8.94 30.06 6.95
C TRP A 216 -8.23 31.11 7.83
N ASP A 217 -7.00 31.50 7.49
CA ASP A 217 -6.20 32.45 8.27
C ASP A 217 -6.82 33.86 8.41
N PRO A 218 -7.38 34.46 7.33
CA PRO A 218 -8.06 35.76 7.42
C PRO A 218 -9.25 35.76 8.37
N TRP A 219 -9.97 34.63 8.48
CA TRP A 219 -11.11 34.50 9.39
C TRP A 219 -10.71 34.55 10.86
N ARG A 220 -9.52 34.03 11.19
CA ARG A 220 -8.97 34.14 12.55
C ARG A 220 -8.46 35.55 12.84
N LYS A 221 -7.79 36.17 11.87
CA LYS A 221 -7.00 37.38 12.09
C LYS A 221 -7.80 38.66 11.85
N GLN A 222 -8.63 38.73 10.83
CA GLN A 222 -9.11 40.01 10.33
C GLN A 222 -10.62 40.04 10.09
N ARG A 223 -11.19 39.04 9.41
CA ARG A 223 -12.58 39.11 8.97
C ARG A 223 -13.61 39.25 10.09
N VAL A 224 -13.37 38.65 11.25
CA VAL A 224 -14.28 38.84 12.41
C VAL A 224 -14.21 40.27 12.96
N ARG A 225 -13.04 40.90 12.89
CA ARG A 225 -12.83 42.28 13.34
C ARG A 225 -13.38 43.30 12.35
N ASP A 226 -13.40 42.97 11.05
CA ASP A 226 -13.91 43.83 9.98
C ASP A 226 -15.43 44.04 10.04
N VAL A 227 -16.18 43.12 10.67
CA VAL A 227 -17.63 43.27 10.85
C VAL A 227 -17.89 44.25 12.00
N GLY A 228 -18.23 45.48 11.64
CA GLY A 228 -18.47 46.59 12.55
C GLY A 228 -19.94 46.90 12.81
N MET A 229 -20.85 46.36 12.00
CA MET A 229 -22.31 46.60 12.12
C MET A 229 -23.15 45.39 11.70
N ASP A 230 -24.38 45.31 12.19
CA ASP A 230 -25.29 44.17 11.91
C ASP A 230 -25.55 43.95 10.41
N SER A 231 -25.62 45.03 9.61
CA SER A 231 -25.83 44.93 8.16
C SER A 231 -24.69 44.23 7.42
N GLU A 232 -23.51 44.11 8.02
CA GLU A 232 -22.34 43.41 7.46
C GLU A 232 -22.30 41.92 7.84
N VAL A 233 -23.11 41.48 8.80
CA VAL A 233 -23.17 40.08 9.23
C VAL A 233 -23.66 39.15 8.11
N PRO A 234 -24.78 39.43 7.40
CA PRO A 234 -25.23 38.56 6.31
C PRO A 234 -24.20 38.33 5.19
N PRO A 235 -23.53 39.35 4.62
CA PRO A 235 -22.51 39.12 3.60
C PRO A 235 -21.30 38.36 4.16
N ALA A 236 -20.84 38.65 5.38
CA ALA A 236 -19.75 37.90 6.02
C ALA A 236 -20.13 36.41 6.19
N ILE A 237 -21.33 36.11 6.67
CA ILE A 237 -21.81 34.72 6.81
C ILE A 237 -21.90 33.99 5.46
N LYS A 238 -22.23 34.70 4.38
CA LYS A 238 -22.22 34.13 3.01
C LYS A 238 -20.80 33.76 2.56
N GLU A 239 -19.82 34.60 2.83
CA GLU A 239 -18.40 34.30 2.57
C GLU A 239 -17.92 33.10 3.41
N PHE A 240 -18.22 33.09 4.71
CA PHE A 240 -17.85 31.98 5.59
C PHE A 240 -18.46 30.66 5.14
N SER A 241 -19.73 30.69 4.72
CA SER A 241 -20.42 29.53 4.15
C SER A 241 -19.73 29.00 2.88
N THR A 242 -19.15 29.88 2.07
CA THR A 242 -18.39 29.50 0.87
C THR A 242 -17.10 28.79 1.24
N LEU A 243 -16.37 29.31 2.24
CA LEU A 243 -15.15 28.68 2.75
C LEU A 243 -15.42 27.28 3.33
N ILE A 244 -16.51 27.12 4.09
CA ILE A 244 -16.96 25.79 4.58
C ILE A 244 -17.14 24.84 3.40
N LYS A 245 -17.90 25.25 2.37
CA LYS A 245 -18.15 24.41 1.18
C LYS A 245 -16.87 24.03 0.45
N GLN A 246 -15.93 24.96 0.27
CA GLN A 246 -14.63 24.68 -0.35
C GLN A 246 -13.86 23.61 0.43
N THR A 247 -13.85 23.73 1.76
CA THR A 247 -13.19 22.77 2.65
C THR A 247 -13.86 21.40 2.56
N GLU A 248 -15.19 21.33 2.45
CA GLU A 248 -15.91 20.07 2.26
C GLU A 248 -15.59 19.39 0.93
N GLN A 249 -15.43 20.14 -0.15
CA GLN A 249 -15.02 19.54 -1.43
C GLN A 249 -13.61 18.96 -1.33
N TRP A 250 -12.69 19.64 -0.64
CA TRP A 250 -11.37 19.09 -0.35
C TRP A 250 -11.44 17.78 0.45
N THR A 251 -12.33 17.66 1.45
CA THR A 251 -12.46 16.40 2.20
C THR A 251 -12.86 15.21 1.35
N LYS A 252 -13.42 15.41 0.16
CA LYS A 252 -13.77 14.33 -0.78
C LYS A 252 -12.62 13.91 -1.67
N LEU A 253 -11.56 14.71 -1.76
CA LEU A 253 -10.38 14.39 -2.56
C LEU A 253 -9.58 13.24 -1.96
N ILE A 254 -9.68 12.99 -0.66
CA ILE A 254 -8.96 11.87 -0.01
C ILE A 254 -9.53 10.50 -0.37
N ASP A 255 -10.78 10.46 -0.87
CA ASP A 255 -11.47 9.22 -1.26
C ASP A 255 -11.26 8.89 -2.76
N MET A 256 -10.47 9.68 -3.50
CA MET A 256 -10.23 9.56 -4.95
C MET A 256 -8.86 8.96 -5.28
#